data_AF-X1HJA3-F1
#
_entry.id   AF-X1HJA3-F1
#
_cell.length_a   1.000
_cell.length_b   1.000
_cell.length_c   1.000
_cell.angle_alpha   90.00
_cell.angle_beta   90.00
_cell.angle_gamma   90.00
#
_symmetry.space_group_name_H-M   'P 1'
#
loop_
_entity.id
_entity.type
_entity.pdbx_description
1 polymer ?
#
loop_
_entity_poly.entity_id
_entity_poly.type
_entity_poly.pdbx_seq_one_letter_code
_entity_poly.pdbx_strand_id
1 'polypeptide(L)'
;MPTYPAYLEGNVLIRHGGLFMPGKGNIKLPKGADVASVAGAIAIGSGVLFDITGTLAITDITPEENEENRLIILRITESASMVDGSHLKLEGDFAPANIGTIGLYYVETSTDIYDWYELFRTTIS
;
A
#
# COMPACT_ATOMS: atom_id res chain seq x y z
N MET A 1 -3.92 -17.49 13.23
CA MET A 1 -5.24 -16.89 12.90
C MET A 1 -5.46 -17.06 11.41
N PRO A 2 -6.65 -17.46 10.92
CA PRO A 2 -6.88 -17.57 9.48
C PRO A 2 -6.88 -16.17 8.87
N THR A 3 -5.99 -15.93 7.91
CA THR A 3 -5.96 -14.69 7.12
C THR A 3 -7.04 -14.80 6.05
N TYR A 4 -8.05 -13.93 6.12
CA TYR A 4 -9.02 -13.81 5.03
C TYR A 4 -8.32 -13.13 3.84
N PRO A 5 -8.39 -13.70 2.62
CA PRO A 5 -7.87 -13.01 1.45
C PRO A 5 -8.65 -11.72 1.25
N ALA A 6 -7.96 -10.59 1.18
CA ALA A 6 -8.59 -9.32 0.84
C ALA A 6 -8.61 -9.15 -0.68
N TYR A 7 -9.78 -8.79 -1.19
CA TYR A 7 -10.03 -8.60 -2.61
C TYR A 7 -10.00 -7.11 -2.93
N LEU A 8 -9.42 -6.75 -4.08
CA LEU A 8 -9.69 -5.48 -4.72
C LEU A 8 -10.84 -5.71 -5.71
N GLU A 9 -11.98 -5.04 -5.49
CA GLU A 9 -13.08 -5.03 -6.44
C GLU A 9 -12.83 -3.92 -7.47
N GLY A 10 -12.89 -4.26 -8.76
CA GLY A 10 -12.66 -3.30 -9.83
C GLY A 10 -12.71 -3.95 -11.21
N ASN A 11 -12.63 -3.12 -12.27
CA ASN A 11 -12.45 -3.61 -13.63
C ASN A 11 -11.01 -4.13 -13.77
N VAL A 12 -10.86 -5.44 -13.98
CA VAL A 12 -9.56 -6.07 -14.15
C VAL A 12 -9.30 -6.31 -15.63
N LEU A 13 -8.22 -5.74 -16.17
CA LEU A 13 -7.69 -6.16 -17.47
C LEU A 13 -6.87 -7.44 -17.28
N ILE A 14 -7.47 -8.58 -17.64
CA ILE A 14 -6.78 -9.87 -17.62
C ILE A 14 -6.12 -10.08 -18.97
N ARG A 15 -4.79 -10.28 -18.99
CA ARG A 15 -4.06 -10.70 -20.19
C ARG A 15 -4.05 -12.23 -20.26
N HIS A 16 -4.73 -12.80 -21.24
CA HIS A 16 -4.61 -14.22 -21.58
C HIS A 16 -4.15 -14.34 -23.03
N GLY A 17 -2.94 -14.89 -23.25
CA GLY A 17 -2.43 -15.12 -24.60
C GLY A 17 -2.27 -13.86 -25.46
N GLY A 18 -2.09 -12.68 -24.87
CA GLY A 18 -1.88 -11.42 -25.61
C GLY A 18 -3.15 -10.65 -25.97
N LEU A 19 -4.34 -11.16 -25.63
CA LEU A 19 -5.60 -10.44 -25.75
C LEU A 19 -6.01 -9.89 -24.36
N PHE A 20 -6.30 -8.59 -24.29
CA PHE A 20 -6.96 -8.00 -23.13
C PHE A 20 -8.46 -8.23 -23.28
N MET A 21 -9.04 -9.02 -22.38
CA MET A 21 -10.50 -9.23 -22.35
C MET A 21 -11.09 -8.44 -21.19
N PRO A 22 -12.14 -7.63 -21.40
CA PRO A 22 -12.90 -7.05 -20.30
C PRO A 22 -13.64 -8.18 -19.59
N GLY A 23 -13.14 -8.60 -18.43
CA GLY A 23 -13.76 -9.61 -17.58
C GLY A 23 -14.05 -9.03 -16.20
N LYS A 24 -15.16 -9.43 -15.59
CA LYS A 24 -15.37 -9.26 -14.15
C LYS A 24 -14.68 -10.41 -13.44
N GLY A 25 -13.61 -10.12 -12.72
CA GLY A 25 -12.88 -11.09 -11.91
C GLY A 25 -12.28 -10.39 -10.71
N ASN A 26 -12.16 -11.09 -9.59
CA ASN A 26 -11.53 -10.55 -8.40
C ASN A 26 -10.04 -10.91 -8.43
N ILE A 27 -9.16 -9.91 -8.30
CA ILE A 27 -7.75 -10.19 -8.00
C ILE A 27 -7.66 -10.50 -6.52
N LYS A 28 -7.19 -11.71 -6.18
CA LYS A 28 -6.78 -12.06 -4.83
C LYS A 28 -5.37 -11.54 -4.61
N LEU A 29 -5.23 -10.54 -3.74
CA LEU A 29 -3.93 -10.07 -3.31
C LEU A 29 -3.53 -10.79 -2.02
N PRO A 30 -2.28 -11.23 -1.87
CA PRO A 30 -1.77 -11.70 -0.59
C PRO A 30 -1.95 -10.59 0.46
N LYS A 31 -2.78 -10.84 1.47
CA LYS A 31 -2.98 -9.91 2.58
C LYS A 31 -1.83 -10.10 3.58
N GLY A 32 -1.15 -9.00 3.91
CA GLY A 32 -0.18 -8.96 5.00
C GLY A 32 -0.86 -8.72 6.35
N ALA A 33 -0.06 -8.63 7.42
CA ALA A 33 -0.58 -8.34 8.75
C ALA A 33 -1.21 -6.95 8.82
N ASP A 34 -2.24 -6.79 9.65
CA ASP A 34 -2.79 -5.46 9.95
C ASP A 34 -1.74 -4.65 10.70
N VAL A 35 -1.59 -3.37 10.33
CA VAL A 35 -0.52 -2.50 10.84
C VAL A 35 -1.16 -1.29 11.50
N ALA A 36 -0.88 -1.08 12.78
CA ALA A 36 -1.31 0.11 13.46
C ALA A 36 -0.43 1.29 13.04
N SER A 37 -1.06 2.41 12.65
CA SER A 37 -0.36 3.67 12.49
C SER A 37 0.23 4.11 13.83
N VAL A 38 1.50 4.52 13.78
CA VAL A 38 2.22 5.11 14.90
C VAL A 38 2.84 6.42 14.42
N ALA A 39 3.16 7.32 15.35
CA ALA A 39 3.88 8.53 15.00
C ALA A 39 5.28 8.14 14.47
N GLY A 40 5.54 8.41 13.20
CA GLY A 40 6.82 8.10 12.57
C GLY A 40 6.72 6.95 11.55
N ALA A 41 7.66 6.00 11.65
CA ALA A 41 7.77 4.87 10.73
C ALA A 41 6.86 3.71 11.12
N ILE A 42 6.17 3.13 10.14
CA ILE A 42 5.49 1.82 10.30
C ILE A 42 6.32 0.73 9.64
N ALA A 43 6.26 -0.49 10.16
CA ALA A 43 6.92 -1.64 9.55
C ALA A 43 5.91 -2.47 8.74
N ILE A 44 6.29 -2.88 7.54
CA ILE A 44 5.45 -3.69 6.65
C ILE A 44 6.16 -5.01 6.33
N GLY A 45 5.51 -6.12 6.68
CA GLY A 45 5.98 -7.49 6.43
C GLY A 45 5.63 -8.04 5.05
N SER A 46 5.54 -9.36 4.95
CA SER A 46 5.24 -10.05 3.69
C SER A 46 3.78 -9.83 3.28
N GLY A 47 3.54 -9.78 1.97
CA GLY A 47 2.22 -9.55 1.39
C GLY A 47 2.15 -8.28 0.55
N VAL A 48 0.99 -8.05 -0.06
CA VAL A 48 0.75 -6.93 -0.98
C VAL A 48 -0.27 -5.96 -0.42
N LEU A 49 -1.28 -6.43 0.32
CA LEU A 49 -2.35 -5.59 0.85
C LEU A 49 -2.33 -5.55 2.37
N PHE A 50 -2.25 -4.35 2.95
CA PHE A 50 -2.19 -4.10 4.39
C PHE A 50 -3.33 -3.17 4.79
N ASP A 51 -4.06 -3.53 5.84
CA ASP A 51 -5.01 -2.61 6.45
C ASP A 51 -4.26 -1.80 7.51
N ILE A 52 -4.34 -0.48 7.42
CA ILE A 52 -3.73 0.46 8.35
C ILE A 52 -4.79 0.99 9.30
N THR A 53 -4.61 0.71 10.59
CA THR A 53 -5.52 1.13 11.67
C THR A 53 -4.97 2.33 12.42
N GLY A 54 -5.80 3.00 13.23
CA GLY A 54 -5.40 4.18 14.00
C GLY A 54 -5.39 5.50 13.22
N THR A 55 -4.87 6.54 13.87
CA THR A 55 -5.07 7.94 13.48
C THR A 55 -3.80 8.77 13.42
N LEU A 56 -2.63 8.15 13.63
CA LEU A 56 -1.36 8.87 13.73
C LEU A 56 -0.72 9.08 12.36
N ALA A 57 0.08 10.13 12.24
CA ALA A 57 0.78 10.47 11.02
C ALA A 57 1.94 9.50 10.75
N ILE A 58 1.91 8.90 9.58
CA ILE A 58 2.97 8.04 9.04
C ILE A 58 3.92 8.94 8.25
N THR A 59 5.20 8.93 8.62
CA THR A 59 6.24 9.70 7.94
C THR A 59 7.22 8.81 7.19
N ASP A 60 7.17 7.50 7.42
CA ASP A 60 8.01 6.51 6.74
C ASP A 60 7.40 5.10 6.80
N ILE A 61 7.88 4.21 5.93
CA ILE A 61 7.55 2.79 5.90
C ILE A 61 8.85 1.99 5.85
N THR A 62 9.13 1.23 6.90
CA THR A 62 10.25 0.31 6.95
C THR A 62 9.88 -1.01 6.23
N PRO A 63 10.60 -1.39 5.16
CA PRO A 63 10.36 -2.66 4.48
C PRO A 63 10.87 -3.86 5.29
N GLU A 64 10.31 -5.03 5.03
CA GLU A 64 10.88 -6.31 5.49
C GLU A 64 12.09 -6.70 4.64
N GLU A 65 13.10 -7.31 5.28
CA GLU A 65 14.27 -7.84 4.58
C GLU A 65 13.88 -8.84 3.50
N ASN A 66 14.52 -8.76 2.33
CA ASN A 66 14.30 -9.63 1.16
C ASN A 66 12.95 -9.45 0.45
N GLU A 67 12.19 -8.40 0.76
CA GLU A 67 10.95 -8.03 0.08
C GLU A 67 11.15 -6.78 -0.81
N GLU A 68 12.26 -6.77 -1.55
CA GLU A 68 12.73 -5.65 -2.37
C GLU A 68 11.90 -5.45 -3.65
N ASN A 69 11.84 -4.20 -4.14
CA ASN A 69 11.33 -3.88 -5.49
C ASN A 69 9.90 -4.36 -5.76
N ARG A 70 8.97 -4.05 -4.83
CA ARG A 70 7.59 -4.58 -4.85
C ARG A 70 6.51 -3.51 -4.75
N LEU A 71 5.33 -3.84 -5.27
CA LEU A 71 4.10 -3.09 -5.00
C LEU A 71 3.53 -3.50 -3.64
N ILE A 72 3.13 -2.51 -2.85
CA ILE A 72 2.18 -2.68 -1.75
C ILE A 72 0.97 -1.78 -1.92
N ILE A 73 -0.10 -2.13 -1.23
CA ILE A 73 -1.34 -1.40 -1.15
C ILE A 73 -1.68 -1.23 0.32
N LEU A 74 -1.80 0.01 0.76
CA LEU A 74 -2.24 0.34 2.11
C LEU A 74 -3.69 0.79 2.04
N ARG A 75 -4.56 0.12 2.77
CA ARG A 75 -5.95 0.55 2.98
C ARG A 75 -6.05 1.22 4.34
N ILE A 76 -6.29 2.52 4.36
CA ILE A 76 -6.47 3.26 5.60
C ILE A 76 -7.91 3.03 6.05
N THR A 77 -8.09 2.37 7.19
CA THR A 77 -9.43 2.00 7.70
C THR A 77 -10.00 3.02 8.69
N GLU A 78 -9.17 3.95 9.16
CA GLU A 78 -9.53 5.01 10.10
C GLU A 78 -9.13 6.39 9.55
N SER A 79 -8.20 7.12 10.20
CA SER A 79 -7.90 8.51 9.83
C SER A 79 -6.41 8.88 9.84
N ALA A 80 -5.52 7.88 9.80
CA ALA A 80 -4.09 8.10 9.65
C ALA A 80 -3.78 9.00 8.44
N SER A 81 -2.84 9.94 8.64
CA SER A 81 -2.27 10.77 7.58
C SER A 81 -0.94 10.20 7.11
N MET A 82 -0.50 10.61 5.92
CA MET A 82 0.84 10.30 5.40
C MET A 82 1.52 11.59 4.95
N VAL A 83 2.80 11.73 5.28
CA VAL A 83 3.58 12.94 5.01
C VAL A 83 4.64 12.64 3.96
N ASP A 84 4.73 13.48 2.93
CA ASP A 84 5.77 13.39 1.91
C ASP A 84 7.15 13.71 2.52
N GLY A 85 8.22 13.04 2.06
CA GLY A 85 9.54 13.29 2.63
C GLY A 85 10.66 12.35 2.22
N SER A 86 11.48 11.96 3.21
CA SER A 86 12.80 11.36 3.00
C SER A 86 12.76 10.06 2.20
N HIS A 87 11.86 9.14 2.53
CA HIS A 87 11.69 7.86 1.83
C HIS A 87 10.29 7.68 1.23
N LEU A 88 9.31 8.51 1.62
CA LEU A 88 8.00 8.54 1.00
C LEU A 88 8.00 9.63 -0.08
N LYS A 89 7.86 9.22 -1.34
CA LYS A 89 7.75 10.10 -2.52
C LYS A 89 6.31 10.13 -2.95
N LEU A 90 5.56 11.02 -2.33
CA LEU A 90 4.12 11.14 -2.44
C LEU A 90 3.79 12.31 -3.36
N GLU A 91 2.65 12.27 -4.05
CA GLU A 91 2.16 13.40 -4.83
C GLU A 91 1.48 14.42 -3.90
N GLY A 92 2.26 14.95 -2.94
CA GLY A 92 1.83 15.84 -1.86
C GLY A 92 1.40 15.11 -0.58
N ASP A 93 1.26 15.90 0.50
CA ASP A 93 0.82 15.40 1.80
C ASP A 93 -0.61 14.88 1.78
N PHE A 94 -0.83 13.83 2.56
CA PHE A 94 -2.15 13.26 2.77
C PHE A 94 -2.73 13.73 4.10
N ALA A 95 -3.64 14.70 4.04
CA ALA A 95 -4.35 15.15 5.23
C ALA A 95 -5.22 14.01 5.84
N PRO A 96 -5.38 14.00 7.19
CA PRO A 96 -6.29 13.08 7.86
C PRO A 96 -7.70 13.12 7.24
N ALA A 97 -8.38 11.97 7.24
CA ALA A 97 -9.76 11.77 6.78
C ALA A 97 -10.03 11.78 5.27
N ASN A 98 -9.01 11.84 4.40
CA ASN A 98 -9.20 11.86 2.94
C ASN A 98 -8.61 10.65 2.18
N ILE A 99 -8.15 9.58 2.84
CA ILE A 99 -7.53 8.43 2.16
C ILE A 99 -8.33 7.16 2.40
N GLY A 100 -8.72 6.46 1.34
CA GLY A 100 -9.26 5.11 1.43
C GLY A 100 -8.19 4.06 1.16
N THR A 101 -7.44 4.23 0.09
CA THR A 101 -6.39 3.29 -0.33
C THR A 101 -5.31 4.01 -1.11
N ILE A 102 -4.05 3.65 -0.86
CA ILE A 102 -2.87 4.12 -1.58
C ILE A 102 -2.06 2.92 -2.08
N GLY A 103 -1.60 2.98 -3.32
CA GLY A 103 -0.64 2.04 -3.88
C GLY A 103 0.76 2.65 -3.92
N LEU A 104 1.74 1.93 -3.36
CA LEU A 104 3.13 2.36 -3.29
C LEU A 104 4.04 1.33 -3.94
N TYR A 105 5.05 1.79 -4.67
CA TYR A 105 6.13 0.95 -5.19
C TYR A 105 7.40 1.18 -4.41
N TYR A 106 7.89 0.12 -3.76
CA TYR A 106 9.19 0.08 -3.11
C TYR A 106 10.28 -0.02 -4.19
N VAL A 107 11.29 0.84 -4.11
CA VAL A 107 12.56 0.68 -4.84
C VAL A 107 13.69 0.61 -3.82
N GLU A 108 14.48 -0.46 -3.86
CA GLU A 108 15.75 -0.55 -3.15
C GLU A 108 16.90 -0.33 -4.12
N THR A 109 17.77 0.61 -3.81
CA THR A 109 18.95 0.91 -4.65
C THR A 109 20.23 0.33 -4.07
N SER A 110 20.31 0.23 -2.73
CA SER A 110 21.33 -0.49 -1.98
C SER A 110 20.82 -0.77 -0.57
N THR A 111 21.59 -1.53 0.20
CA THR A 111 21.36 -1.70 1.65
C THR A 111 21.13 -0.33 2.31
N ASP A 112 19.99 -0.20 3.00
CA ASP A 112 19.52 1.00 3.69
C ASP A 112 19.18 2.22 2.81
N ILE A 113 19.19 2.09 1.47
CA ILE A 113 18.76 3.16 0.57
C ILE A 113 17.53 2.70 -0.20
N TYR A 114 16.37 3.09 0.33
CA TYR A 114 15.07 2.81 -0.24
C TYR A 114 14.22 4.06 -0.46
N ASP A 115 13.30 3.97 -1.41
CA ASP A 115 12.22 4.94 -1.60
C ASP A 115 10.90 4.21 -1.89
N TRP A 116 9.80 4.81 -1.46
CA TRP A 116 8.42 4.44 -1.76
C TRP A 116 7.78 5.48 -2.64
N TYR A 117 7.42 5.09 -3.86
CA TYR A 117 6.78 5.99 -4.82
C TYR A 117 5.27 5.76 -4.86
N GLU A 118 4.50 6.84 -4.78
CA GLU A 118 3.06 6.77 -5.03
C GLU A 118 2.78 6.35 -6.47
N LEU A 119 1.92 5.33 -6.64
CA LEU A 119 1.39 4.94 -7.94
C LEU A 119 -0.05 5.41 -8.15
N PHE A 120 -0.86 5.32 -7.09
CA PHE A 120 -2.24 5.77 -7.10
C PHE A 120 -2.76 5.99 -5.69
N ARG A 121 -3.85 6.76 -5.59
CA ARG A 121 -4.62 6.94 -4.36
C ARG A 121 -6.11 7.04 -4.65
N THR A 122 -6.90 6.69 -3.64
CA THR A 122 -8.35 6.88 -3.59
C THR A 122 -8.70 7.62 -2.31
N THR A 123 -9.72 8.47 -2.39
CA THR A 123 -10.24 9.20 -1.24
C THR A 123 -11.53 8.55 -0.76
N ILE A 124 -11.77 8.55 0.55
CA ILE A 124 -13.11 8.22 1.08
C ILE A 124 -13.93 9.50 0.93
N SER A 125 -15.03 9.43 0.17
CA SER A 125 -15.97 10.55 -0.04
C SER A 125 -16.92 10.70 1.14
#